data_AF-A0A2V7S1N5-F1
#
_entry.id   AF-A0A2V7S1N5-F1
#
_cell.length_a   1.000
_cell.length_b   1.000
_cell.length_c   1.000
_cell.angle_alpha   90.00
_cell.angle_beta   90.00
_cell.angle_gamma   90.00
#
_symmetry.space_group_name_H-M   'P 1'
#
loop_
_entity.id
_entity.type
_entity.pdbx_description
1 polymer ?
#
loop_
_entity_poly.entity_id
_entity_poly.type
_entity_poly.pdbx_seq_one_letter_code
_entity_poly.pdbx_strand_id
1 'polypeptide(L)'
;MASAGIRPAMIALGDSVYHGQVGGGTCAGCHGSDARGTPLGPDLTSGRWLWGDGSPDAIANTIARGVPAPKEHTGVMPPMGGAQLTPVQVRAAAAYVYALSHTGATP
;
A
#
# COMPACT_ATOMS: atom_id res chain seq x y z
N MET A 1 1.06 -26.61 7.65
CA MET A 1 -0.07 -25.68 7.85
C MET A 1 0.39 -24.32 7.33
N ALA A 2 0.13 -24.02 6.06
CA ALA A 2 0.37 -22.66 5.57
C ALA A 2 -0.60 -21.78 6.35
N SER A 3 -0.08 -20.82 7.10
CA SER A 3 -0.91 -19.76 7.69
C SER A 3 -1.87 -19.26 6.61
N ALA A 4 -3.08 -18.85 6.99
CA ALA A 4 -4.09 -18.22 6.12
C ALA A 4 -3.60 -16.84 5.61
N GLY A 5 -2.36 -16.84 5.13
CA GLY A 5 -1.47 -15.74 4.90
C GLY A 5 -1.52 -15.34 3.45
N ILE A 6 -1.11 -14.11 3.26
CA ILE A 6 -1.10 -13.40 2.01
C ILE A 6 -0.62 -14.29 0.87
N ARG A 7 -1.51 -14.60 -0.07
CA ARG A 7 -1.22 -15.48 -1.20
C ARG A 7 -0.28 -14.75 -2.18
N PRO A 8 0.71 -15.42 -2.79
CA PRO A 8 1.60 -14.79 -3.78
C PRO A 8 0.85 -14.08 -4.91
N ALA A 9 -0.25 -14.67 -5.38
CA ALA A 9 -1.11 -14.06 -6.40
C ALA A 9 -1.74 -12.73 -5.95
N MET A 10 -2.05 -12.56 -4.66
CA MET A 10 -2.56 -11.29 -4.11
C MET A 10 -1.47 -10.23 -4.04
N ILE A 11 -0.23 -10.63 -3.74
CA ILE A 11 0.93 -9.72 -3.74
C ILE A 11 1.19 -9.23 -5.16
N ALA A 12 1.23 -10.12 -6.15
CA ALA A 12 1.44 -9.76 -7.55
C ALA A 12 0.34 -8.83 -8.09
N LEU A 13 -0.92 -9.08 -7.74
CA LEU A 13 -2.01 -8.16 -8.08
C LEU A 13 -1.83 -6.81 -7.38
N GLY A 14 -1.42 -6.82 -6.11
CA GLY A 14 -1.18 -5.61 -5.33
C GLY A 14 -0.07 -4.75 -5.92
N ASP A 15 1.02 -5.36 -6.37
CA ASP A 15 2.12 -4.73 -7.09
C ASP A 15 1.62 -4.04 -8.36
N SER A 16 0.81 -4.75 -9.17
CA SER A 16 0.21 -4.18 -10.39
C SER A 16 -0.73 -3.00 -10.11
N VAL A 17 -1.47 -3.04 -8.98
CA VAL A 17 -2.31 -1.91 -8.55
C VAL A 17 -1.45 -0.74 -8.07
N TYR A 18 -0.41 -1.01 -7.28
CA TYR A 18 0.50 0.00 -6.75
C TYR A 18 1.19 0.81 -7.86
N HIS A 19 1.62 0.12 -8.92
CA HIS A 19 2.26 0.70 -10.10
C HIS A 19 1.27 1.20 -11.17
N GLY A 20 -0.04 1.14 -10.90
CA GLY A 20 -1.07 1.68 -11.78
C GLY A 20 -1.38 0.88 -13.04
N GLN A 21 -0.81 -0.32 -13.17
CA GLN A 21 -1.11 -1.24 -14.27
C GLN A 21 -2.54 -1.80 -14.18
N VAL A 22 -3.10 -1.86 -12.96
CA VAL A 22 -4.46 -2.32 -12.70
C VAL A 22 -5.23 -1.27 -11.90
N GLY A 23 -6.46 -0.97 -12.32
CA GLY A 23 -7.38 -0.09 -11.59
C GLY A 23 -6.98 1.39 -11.57
N GLY A 24 -5.87 1.77 -12.22
CA GLY A 24 -5.38 3.15 -12.27
C GLY A 24 -4.78 3.64 -10.94
N GLY A 25 -4.30 2.73 -10.09
CA GLY A 25 -3.65 3.12 -8.84
C GLY A 25 -2.45 4.04 -9.07
N THR A 26 -2.29 5.07 -8.26
CA THR A 26 -1.20 6.06 -8.41
C THR A 26 -0.25 6.05 -7.22
N CYS A 27 -0.21 4.94 -6.48
CA CYS A 27 0.52 4.83 -5.21
C CYS A 27 2.01 5.13 -5.38
N ALA A 28 2.64 4.58 -6.42
CA ALA A 28 4.05 4.81 -6.73
C ALA A 28 4.41 6.29 -6.98
N GLY A 29 3.45 7.13 -7.39
CA GLY A 29 3.70 8.56 -7.62
C GLY A 29 4.00 9.33 -6.33
N CYS A 30 3.41 8.91 -5.20
CA CYS A 30 3.63 9.56 -3.91
C CYS A 30 4.56 8.76 -2.99
N HIS A 31 4.56 7.43 -3.10
CA HIS A 31 5.36 6.55 -2.25
C HIS A 31 6.63 6.02 -2.94
N GLY A 32 6.90 6.42 -4.19
CA GLY A 32 8.05 5.96 -4.97
C GLY A 32 7.79 4.61 -5.65
N SER A 33 8.45 4.36 -6.78
CA SER A 33 8.33 3.07 -7.48
C SER A 33 8.88 1.89 -6.67
N ASP A 34 9.86 2.15 -5.80
CA ASP A 34 10.44 1.16 -4.88
C ASP A 34 9.77 1.18 -3.49
N ALA A 35 8.70 1.95 -3.33
CA ALA A 35 7.95 2.13 -2.09
C ALA A 35 8.76 2.70 -0.91
N ARG A 36 9.95 3.29 -1.17
CA ARG A 36 10.81 3.88 -0.15
C ARG A 36 10.43 5.31 0.23
N GLY A 37 9.32 5.79 -0.28
CA GLY A 37 8.77 7.10 0.03
C GLY A 37 9.33 8.22 -0.84
N THR A 38 8.69 9.38 -0.72
CA THR A 38 9.09 10.64 -1.35
C THR A 38 8.77 11.77 -0.36
N PRO A 39 9.08 13.05 -0.65
CA PRO A 39 8.58 14.15 0.17
C PRO A 39 7.04 14.16 0.35
N LEU A 40 6.29 13.55 -0.59
CA LEU A 40 4.84 13.46 -0.54
C LEU A 40 4.31 12.32 0.33
N GLY A 41 5.07 11.25 0.55
CA GLY A 41 4.57 10.06 1.24
C GLY A 41 5.65 9.21 1.91
N PRO A 42 5.31 8.47 2.99
CA PRO A 42 6.27 7.70 3.77
C PRO A 42 6.86 6.51 3.03
N ASP A 43 8.01 6.06 3.54
CA ASP A 43 8.62 4.75 3.24
C ASP A 43 7.75 3.61 3.80
N LEU A 44 7.16 2.85 2.89
CA LEU A 44 6.28 1.72 3.20
C LEU A 44 7.06 0.42 3.48
N THR A 45 8.36 0.38 3.17
CA THR A 45 9.26 -0.76 3.44
C THR A 45 9.82 -0.75 4.85
N SER A 46 9.84 0.43 5.49
CA SER A 46 10.45 0.64 6.82
C SER A 46 9.80 -0.13 7.98
N GLY A 47 8.56 -0.61 7.81
CA GLY A 47 7.77 -1.21 8.88
C GLY A 47 7.26 -0.20 9.93
N ARG A 48 7.44 1.10 9.71
CA ARG A 48 6.94 2.16 10.59
C ARG A 48 5.54 2.61 10.16
N TRP A 49 4.54 2.32 10.99
CA TRP A 49 3.14 2.62 10.70
C TRP A 49 2.62 3.81 11.50
N LEU A 50 2.15 4.83 10.78
CA LEU A 50 1.58 6.05 11.38
C LEU A 50 0.07 5.96 11.66
N TRP A 51 -0.60 5.02 10.97
CA TRP A 51 -2.05 4.79 11.06
C TRP A 51 -2.33 3.29 11.20
N GLY A 52 -2.52 2.84 12.45
CA GLY A 52 -2.76 1.43 12.77
C GLY A 52 -1.49 0.67 13.15
N ASP A 53 -1.61 -0.65 13.20
CA ASP A 53 -0.58 -1.59 13.67
C ASP A 53 0.27 -2.19 12.56
N GLY A 54 0.00 -1.83 11.29
CA GLY A 54 0.68 -2.41 10.14
C GLY A 54 0.11 -3.75 9.68
N SER A 55 -1.02 -4.19 10.24
CA SER A 55 -1.71 -5.38 9.73
C SER A 55 -2.28 -5.12 8.33
N PRO A 56 -2.43 -6.16 7.48
CA PRO A 56 -3.02 -6.03 6.15
C PRO A 56 -4.40 -5.37 6.16
N ASP A 57 -5.22 -5.63 7.18
CA ASP A 57 -6.54 -5.03 7.33
C ASP A 57 -6.48 -3.55 7.72
N ALA A 58 -5.56 -3.17 8.61
CA ALA A 58 -5.32 -1.77 8.94
C ALA A 58 -4.81 -0.97 7.72
N ILE A 59 -3.90 -1.57 6.95
CA ILE A 59 -3.38 -0.99 5.70
C ILE A 59 -4.53 -0.86 4.68
N ALA A 60 -5.34 -1.89 4.49
CA ALA A 60 -6.48 -1.86 3.55
C ALA A 60 -7.51 -0.79 3.93
N ASN A 61 -7.82 -0.65 5.23
CA ASN A 61 -8.73 0.39 5.71
C ASN A 61 -8.15 1.80 5.49
N THR A 62 -6.84 1.97 5.71
CA THR A 62 -6.14 3.23 5.42
C THR A 62 -6.18 3.56 3.93
N ILE A 63 -5.88 2.59 3.05
CA ILE A 63 -5.98 2.75 1.59
C ILE A 63 -7.42 3.12 1.19
N ALA A 64 -8.42 2.40 1.69
CA ALA A 64 -9.82 2.63 1.33
C ALA A 64 -10.30 4.04 1.70
N ARG A 65 -9.88 4.56 2.86
CA ARG A 65 -10.32 5.87 3.38
C ARG A 65 -9.45 7.03 2.95
N GLY A 66 -8.20 6.77 2.58
CA GLY A 66 -7.22 7.83 2.39
C GLY A 66 -6.71 8.39 3.72
N VAL A 67 -5.77 9.32 3.60
CA VAL A 67 -5.19 10.12 4.69
C VAL A 67 -5.33 11.60 4.31
N PRO A 68 -6.44 12.27 4.68
CA PRO A 68 -6.69 13.67 4.35
C PRO A 68 -5.75 14.65 5.06
N ALA A 69 -5.17 14.25 6.20
CA ALA A 69 -4.25 15.04 7.00
C ALA A 69 -3.04 14.19 7.41
N PRO A 70 -1.96 14.17 6.61
CA PRO A 70 -0.77 13.39 6.93
C PRO A 70 -0.02 13.96 8.14
N LYS A 71 0.61 13.08 8.94
CA LYS A 71 1.33 13.48 10.16
C LYS A 71 2.74 14.00 9.90
N GLU A 72 3.42 13.42 8.92
CA GLU A 72 4.87 13.64 8.67
C GLU A 72 5.17 14.09 7.23
N HIS A 73 4.15 14.14 6.34
CA HIS A 73 4.33 14.41 4.91
C HIS A 73 3.33 15.47 4.42
N THR A 74 3.61 16.07 3.25
CA THR A 74 2.75 17.11 2.67
C THR A 74 1.69 16.57 1.72
N GLY A 75 1.88 15.34 1.22
CA GLY A 75 0.96 14.72 0.27
C GLY A 75 -0.27 14.15 0.96
N VAL A 76 -1.44 14.72 0.65
CA VAL A 76 -2.72 14.14 1.04
C VAL A 76 -2.93 12.84 0.26
N MET A 77 -3.19 11.73 0.95
CA MET A 77 -3.56 10.49 0.29
C MET A 77 -5.08 10.47 0.07
N PRO A 78 -5.59 10.61 -1.15
CA PRO A 78 -7.02 10.46 -1.41
C PRO A 78 -7.50 9.03 -1.12
N PRO A 79 -8.80 8.82 -0.87
CA PRO A 79 -9.39 7.49 -0.80
C PRO A 79 -8.99 6.64 -2.02
N MET A 80 -8.55 5.41 -1.77
CA MET A 80 -8.08 4.46 -2.77
C MET A 80 -6.96 4.98 -3.68
N GLY A 81 -6.14 5.93 -3.20
CA GLY A 81 -5.09 6.55 -3.99
C GLY A 81 -5.62 7.38 -5.17
N GLY A 82 -6.87 7.85 -5.08
CA GLY A 82 -7.51 8.67 -6.12
C GLY A 82 -8.03 7.85 -7.30
N ALA A 83 -7.95 6.52 -7.20
CA ALA A 83 -8.43 5.58 -8.19
C ALA A 83 -9.76 4.95 -7.77
N GLN A 84 -10.49 4.38 -8.73
CA GLN A 84 -11.72 3.62 -8.46
C GLN A 84 -11.38 2.13 -8.28
N LEU A 85 -10.77 1.80 -7.14
CA LEU A 85 -10.37 0.43 -6.83
C LEU A 85 -11.55 -0.40 -6.31
N THR A 86 -11.58 -1.67 -6.71
CA THR A 86 -12.49 -2.66 -6.12
C THR A 86 -12.00 -3.09 -4.73
N PRO A 87 -12.87 -3.65 -3.86
CA PRO A 87 -12.45 -4.16 -2.55
C PRO A 87 -11.34 -5.23 -2.63
N VAL A 88 -11.32 -6.01 -3.72
CA VAL A 88 -10.26 -7.01 -3.96
C VAL A 88 -8.94 -6.33 -4.27
N GLN A 89 -8.94 -5.29 -5.12
CA GLN A 89 -7.73 -4.53 -5.46
C GLN A 89 -7.18 -3.77 -4.24
N VAL A 90 -8.04 -3.22 -3.38
CA VAL A 90 -7.59 -2.58 -2.13
C VAL A 90 -6.90 -3.58 -1.22
N ARG A 91 -7.50 -4.77 -1.01
CA ARG A 91 -6.86 -5.83 -0.22
C ARG A 91 -5.57 -6.35 -0.84
N ALA A 92 -5.50 -6.40 -2.17
CA ALA A 92 -4.27 -6.78 -2.88
C ALA A 92 -3.16 -5.74 -2.69
N ALA A 93 -3.46 -4.46 -2.85
CA ALA A 93 -2.50 -3.38 -2.60
C ALA A 93 -2.01 -3.40 -1.14
N ALA A 94 -2.92 -3.60 -0.18
CA ALA A 94 -2.55 -3.74 1.23
C ALA A 94 -1.66 -4.96 1.48
N ALA A 95 -1.95 -6.08 0.82
CA ALA A 95 -1.15 -7.29 0.88
C ALA A 95 0.28 -7.09 0.36
N TYR A 96 0.43 -6.37 -0.75
CA TYR A 96 1.72 -6.01 -1.31
C TYR A 96 2.52 -5.11 -0.35
N VAL A 97 1.89 -4.05 0.17
CA VAL A 97 2.50 -3.11 1.13
C VAL A 97 2.91 -3.81 2.43
N TYR A 98 2.08 -4.73 2.94
CA TYR A 98 2.44 -5.58 4.07
C TYR A 98 3.67 -6.44 3.75
N ALA A 99 3.72 -7.08 2.58
CA ALA A 99 4.84 -7.93 2.20
C ALA A 99 6.15 -7.14 2.14
N LEU A 100 6.15 -5.91 1.58
CA LEU A 100 7.34 -5.05 1.49
C LEU A 100 8.03 -4.83 2.84
N SER A 101 7.25 -4.60 3.90
CA SER A 101 7.77 -4.36 5.26
C SER A 101 8.18 -5.61 6.02
N HIS A 102 7.81 -6.80 5.55
CA HIS A 102 8.03 -8.07 6.26
C HIS A 102 9.00 -9.03 5.55
N THR A 103 9.29 -8.77 4.28
CA THR A 103 10.16 -9.65 3.48
C THR A 103 11.49 -9.01 3.11
N GLY A 104 11.69 -7.71 3.40
CA GLY A 104 12.84 -6.99 2.87
C GLY A 104 12.97 -7.14 1.35
N ALA A 105 11.84 -7.40 0.65
CA ALA A 105 11.84 -7.89 -0.72
C ALA A 105 12.24 -6.78 -1.69
N THR A 106 13.54 -6.73 -1.88
CA THR A 106 14.21 -6.33 -3.11
C THR A 106 13.87 -7.39 -4.17
N PRO A 107 13.61 -7.02 -5.43
CA PRO A 107 13.98 -7.87 -6.56
C PRO A 107 15.51 -7.99 -6.68
#